data_AF-A0A7W0VML4-F1
#
_entry.id   AF-A0A7W0VML4-F1
#
_cell.length_a   1.000
_cell.length_b   1.000
_cell.length_c   1.000
_cell.angle_alpha   90.00
_cell.angle_beta   90.00
_cell.angle_gamma   90.00
#
_symmetry.space_group_name_H-M   'P 1'
#
loop_
_entity.id
_entity.type
_entity.pdbx_description
1 polymer ?
#
loop_
_entity_poly.entity_id
_entity_poly.type
_entity_poly.pdbx_seq_one_letter_code
_entity_poly.pdbx_strand_id
1 'polypeptide(L)'
;MSLERLLERLSAQSGLSWNDETYDVVEARELPPADRAVYVAKLIEHAQRGDVLAILTLGHLKATEAVPTLEAAAHSKDVWAPTARRALVLLGMGTSVLAEIAGDAVHAASKMQRVAAILDLAKIGGPVVIAALEQALLDLDSDVRWIAWDALVNALDLKKRIQNPDSSEELTTDIEVMRILLASEIPALVKIGASRMQSVVRRLAAGATPEQLGILWRSKNAEEVFENLRGSLFEAHAAYRIGELSTLEGPARFLAETMIVLRLEHGDERVPEVLVKLGAAWTVPALEELAKSPAMSSELQAKLADAARALSTTSLNE
;
A
#
# COMPACT_ATOMS: atom_id res chain seq x y z
N MET A 1 -10.34 9.41 39.20
CA MET A 1 -8.98 9.03 39.68
C MET A 1 -8.13 10.29 39.82
N SER A 2 -7.14 10.34 40.71
CA SER A 2 -6.38 11.58 40.99
C SER A 2 -5.20 11.79 40.04
N LEU A 3 -4.89 13.06 39.76
CA LEU A 3 -3.70 13.54 39.05
C LEU A 3 -2.41 12.85 39.53
N GLU A 4 -2.28 12.62 40.85
CA GLU A 4 -1.13 11.98 41.48
C GLU A 4 -0.80 10.61 40.86
N ARG A 5 -1.81 9.77 40.63
CA ARG A 5 -1.61 8.44 40.03
C ARG A 5 -1.05 8.52 38.60
N LEU A 6 -1.50 9.49 37.81
CA LEU A 6 -1.02 9.69 36.44
C LEU A 6 0.42 10.22 36.43
N LEU A 7 0.77 11.09 37.37
CA LEU A 7 2.14 11.59 37.55
C LEU A 7 3.10 10.50 38.06
N GLU A 8 2.63 9.62 38.96
CA GLU A 8 3.40 8.46 39.41
C GLU A 8 3.73 7.52 38.23
N ARG A 9 2.76 7.23 37.36
CA ARG A 9 2.98 6.41 36.15
C ARG A 9 4.01 7.02 35.19
N LEU A 10 3.96 8.34 34.97
CA LEU A 10 4.97 9.05 34.19
C LEU A 10 6.38 8.91 34.78
N SER A 11 6.48 8.95 36.11
CA SER A 11 7.77 8.93 36.81
C SER A 11 8.38 7.53 36.88
N ALA A 12 7.54 6.50 37.02
CA ALA A 12 7.99 5.14 37.29
C ALA A 12 8.14 4.27 36.04
N GLN A 13 7.52 4.65 34.91
CA GLN A 13 7.33 3.79 33.71
C GLN A 13 6.81 2.38 34.06
N SER A 14 6.30 2.18 35.28
CA SER A 14 5.94 0.88 35.82
C SER A 14 4.44 0.64 35.65
N GLY A 15 4.10 -0.59 35.27
CA GLY A 15 2.70 -0.96 34.97
C GLY A 15 2.23 -0.58 33.57
N LEU A 16 3.15 -0.25 32.67
CA LEU A 16 2.91 -0.25 31.22
C LEU A 16 3.07 -1.69 30.71
N SER A 17 2.06 -2.16 30.00
CA SER A 17 2.17 -3.40 29.24
C SER A 17 3.11 -3.17 28.05
N TRP A 18 3.74 -4.23 27.55
CA TRP A 18 4.64 -4.17 26.40
C TRP A 18 3.96 -3.66 25.11
N ASN A 19 2.62 -3.58 25.11
CA ASN A 19 1.79 -3.09 24.00
C ASN A 19 1.10 -1.74 24.29
N ASP A 20 1.40 -1.06 25.40
CA ASP A 20 0.83 0.26 25.66
C ASP A 20 1.53 1.31 24.78
N GLU A 21 0.78 1.94 23.87
CA GLU A 21 1.29 2.98 22.96
C GLU A 21 1.19 4.40 23.53
N THR A 22 0.46 4.58 24.65
CA THR A 22 0.25 5.86 25.34
C THR A 22 0.17 5.65 26.85
N TYR A 23 0.36 6.73 27.62
CA TYR A 23 -0.16 6.81 28.99
C TYR A 23 -1.70 6.86 28.96
N ASP A 24 -2.36 6.76 30.12
CA ASP A 24 -3.82 6.61 30.20
C ASP A 24 -4.59 7.86 29.71
N VAL A 25 -4.93 7.86 28.41
CA VAL A 25 -5.61 8.97 27.72
C VAL A 25 -7.03 9.16 28.24
N VAL A 26 -7.73 8.07 28.62
CA VAL A 26 -9.13 8.15 29.07
C VAL A 26 -9.19 8.88 30.40
N GLU A 27 -8.37 8.44 31.37
CA GLU A 27 -8.31 9.09 32.68
C GLU A 27 -7.83 10.54 32.57
N ALA A 28 -6.83 10.81 31.74
CA ALA A 28 -6.30 12.16 31.55
C ALA A 28 -7.30 13.14 30.92
N ARG A 29 -8.30 12.65 30.15
CA ARG A 29 -9.39 13.49 29.61
C ARG A 29 -10.44 13.88 30.65
N GLU A 30 -10.60 13.08 31.70
CA GLU A 30 -11.58 13.31 32.78
C GLU A 30 -11.05 14.23 33.89
N LEU A 31 -9.76 14.58 33.85
CA LEU A 31 -9.16 15.49 34.82
C LEU A 31 -9.83 16.88 34.77
N PRO A 32 -9.99 17.55 35.94
CA PRO A 32 -10.31 18.96 35.98
C PRO A 32 -9.34 19.80 35.13
N PRO A 33 -9.76 20.93 34.54
CA PRO A 33 -8.91 21.70 33.63
C PRO A 33 -7.54 22.10 34.20
N ALA A 34 -7.47 22.46 35.49
CA ALA A 34 -6.21 22.80 36.16
C ALA A 34 -5.27 21.59 36.27
N ASP A 35 -5.80 20.45 36.68
CA ASP A 35 -5.03 19.20 36.81
C ASP A 35 -4.58 18.68 35.44
N ARG A 36 -5.44 18.79 34.42
CA ARG A 36 -5.08 18.46 33.03
C ARG A 36 -3.93 19.34 32.54
N ALA A 37 -3.94 20.63 32.83
CA ALA A 37 -2.86 21.53 32.45
C ALA A 37 -1.52 21.15 33.11
N VAL A 38 -1.53 20.77 34.39
CA VAL A 38 -0.34 20.27 35.11
C VAL A 38 0.15 18.96 34.48
N TYR A 39 -0.75 18.03 34.17
CA TYR A 39 -0.41 16.76 33.53
C TYR A 39 0.20 16.95 32.14
N VAL A 40 -0.41 17.81 31.30
CA VAL A 40 0.11 18.14 29.97
C VAL A 40 1.48 18.80 30.05
N ALA A 41 1.71 19.72 30.98
CA ALA A 41 3.03 20.33 31.17
C ALA A 41 4.09 19.27 31.50
N LYS A 42 3.76 18.27 32.32
CA LYS A 42 4.66 17.15 32.63
C LYS A 42 4.90 16.23 31.44
N LEU A 43 3.87 15.94 30.65
CA LEU A 43 4.04 15.21 29.39
C LEU A 43 4.97 15.96 28.42
N ILE A 44 4.87 17.29 28.32
CA ILE A 44 5.78 18.10 27.50
C ILE A 44 7.23 17.97 27.98
N GLU A 45 7.49 18.05 29.28
CA GLU A 45 8.84 17.86 29.84
C GLU A 45 9.41 16.47 29.50
N HIS A 46 8.58 15.43 29.50
CA HIS A 46 8.98 14.07 29.11
C HIS A 46 9.22 13.95 27.59
N ALA A 47 8.35 14.54 26.78
CA ALA A 47 8.48 14.57 25.33
C ALA A 47 9.79 15.25 24.88
N GLN A 48 10.20 16.33 25.57
CA GLN A 48 11.49 17.00 25.34
C GLN A 48 12.71 16.10 25.55
N ARG A 49 12.56 15.01 26.31
CA ARG A 49 13.61 14.02 26.58
C ARG A 49 13.48 12.77 25.69
N GLY A 50 12.56 12.77 24.72
CA GLY A 50 12.36 11.67 23.79
C GLY A 50 11.45 10.55 24.30
N ASP A 51 10.64 10.80 25.34
CA ASP A 51 9.63 9.82 25.80
C ASP A 51 8.52 9.67 24.74
N VAL A 52 8.58 8.58 23.97
CA VAL A 52 7.65 8.29 22.88
C VAL A 52 6.20 8.13 23.35
N LEU A 53 5.98 7.61 24.57
CA LEU A 53 4.64 7.48 25.13
C LEU A 53 4.08 8.85 25.48
N ALA A 54 4.90 9.74 26.05
CA ALA A 54 4.48 11.10 26.32
C ALA A 54 4.12 11.85 25.04
N ILE A 55 4.96 11.72 24.00
CA ILE A 55 4.72 12.29 22.67
C ILE A 55 3.37 11.83 22.10
N LEU A 56 3.10 10.52 22.06
CA LEU A 56 1.83 10.01 21.54
C LEU A 56 0.64 10.41 22.42
N THR A 57 0.80 10.38 23.74
CA THR A 57 -0.25 10.79 24.69
C THR A 57 -0.68 12.24 24.44
N LEU A 58 0.27 13.16 24.21
CA LEU A 58 -0.02 14.55 23.85
C LEU A 58 -0.86 14.66 22.58
N GLY A 59 -0.52 13.88 21.54
CA GLY A 59 -1.28 13.80 20.30
C GLY A 59 -2.71 13.29 20.51
N HIS A 60 -2.87 12.19 21.25
CA HIS A 60 -4.18 11.60 21.56
C HIS A 60 -5.05 12.49 22.48
N LEU A 61 -4.44 13.25 23.38
CA LEU A 61 -5.13 14.23 24.24
C LEU A 61 -5.52 15.51 23.51
N LYS A 62 -5.06 15.70 22.27
CA LYS A 62 -5.22 16.94 21.50
C LYS A 62 -4.65 18.15 22.27
N ALA A 63 -3.52 17.98 22.94
CA ALA A 63 -2.84 19.02 23.71
C ALA A 63 -2.12 20.02 22.77
N THR A 64 -2.83 21.04 22.31
CA THR A 64 -2.30 22.06 21.37
C THR A 64 -1.14 22.87 21.97
N GLU A 65 -1.05 22.95 23.28
CA GLU A 65 0.04 23.60 24.02
C GLU A 65 1.40 22.91 23.77
N ALA A 66 1.39 21.64 23.38
CA ALA A 66 2.60 20.88 23.07
C ALA A 66 3.14 21.10 21.66
N VAL A 67 2.42 21.79 20.77
CA VAL A 67 2.78 21.94 19.35
C VAL A 67 4.23 22.42 19.17
N PRO A 68 4.72 23.49 19.83
CA PRO A 68 6.10 23.95 19.63
C PRO A 68 7.15 22.88 20.00
N THR A 69 6.88 22.09 21.04
CA THR A 69 7.79 21.00 21.45
C THR A 69 7.75 19.84 20.44
N LEU A 70 6.54 19.48 19.98
CA LEU A 70 6.36 18.41 19.01
C LEU A 70 6.94 18.77 17.63
N GLU A 71 6.81 20.03 17.19
CA GLU A 71 7.43 20.51 15.95
C GLU A 71 8.96 20.44 16.04
N ALA A 72 9.54 20.95 17.13
CA ALA A 72 10.99 20.88 17.34
C ALA A 72 11.50 19.42 17.29
N ALA A 73 10.78 18.48 17.93
CA ALA A 73 11.12 17.06 17.90
C ALA A 73 10.89 16.42 16.52
N ALA A 74 9.84 16.82 15.79
CA ALA A 74 9.50 16.25 14.49
C ALA A 74 10.52 16.58 13.39
N HIS A 75 11.17 17.74 13.47
CA HIS A 75 12.23 18.15 12.54
C HIS A 75 13.63 17.72 13.00
N SER A 76 13.76 17.05 14.15
CA SER A 76 15.05 16.57 14.62
C SER A 76 15.50 15.31 13.87
N LYS A 77 16.73 14.88 14.13
CA LYS A 77 17.28 13.59 13.63
C LYS A 77 17.16 12.48 14.67
N ASP A 78 16.46 12.72 15.76
CA ASP A 78 16.33 11.75 16.83
C ASP A 78 15.42 10.59 16.40
N VAL A 79 15.63 9.44 17.03
CA VAL A 79 14.87 8.21 16.72
C VAL A 79 13.36 8.35 16.98
N TRP A 80 12.94 9.31 17.80
CA TRP A 80 11.54 9.60 18.11
C TRP A 80 10.91 10.69 17.22
N ALA A 81 11.64 11.27 16.27
CA ALA A 81 11.10 12.28 15.35
C ALA A 81 9.85 11.78 14.58
N PRO A 82 9.79 10.54 14.07
CA PRO A 82 8.58 10.01 13.43
C PRO A 82 7.38 9.96 14.38
N THR A 83 7.61 9.64 15.66
CA THR A 83 6.57 9.64 16.69
C THR A 83 6.02 11.05 16.94
N ALA A 84 6.89 12.07 16.94
CA ALA A 84 6.48 13.46 17.07
C ALA A 84 5.66 13.94 15.85
N ARG A 85 6.05 13.55 14.64
CA ARG A 85 5.26 13.79 13.42
C ARG A 85 3.87 13.18 13.51
N ARG A 86 3.77 11.93 13.97
CA ARG A 86 2.48 11.25 14.20
C ARG A 86 1.62 11.99 15.23
N ALA A 87 2.22 12.48 16.33
CA ALA A 87 1.50 13.27 17.32
C ALA A 87 0.94 14.58 16.73
N LEU A 88 1.69 15.25 15.85
CA LEU A 88 1.20 16.43 15.11
C LEU A 88 0.06 16.09 14.16
N VAL A 89 0.12 14.95 13.47
CA VAL A 89 -1.00 14.45 12.64
C VAL A 89 -2.23 14.19 13.49
N LEU A 90 -2.07 13.55 14.65
CA LEU A 90 -3.16 13.37 15.61
C LEU A 90 -3.71 14.72 16.09
N LEU A 91 -2.92 15.78 16.22
CA LEU A 91 -3.39 17.13 16.56
C LEU A 91 -4.10 17.85 15.40
N GLY A 92 -4.10 17.30 14.19
CA GLY A 92 -4.59 17.99 12.99
C GLY A 92 -3.58 19.01 12.41
N MET A 93 -2.32 18.94 12.86
CA MET A 93 -1.21 19.82 12.44
C MET A 93 -0.25 19.10 11.48
N GLY A 94 -0.65 17.97 10.89
CA GLY A 94 0.23 17.15 10.05
C GLY A 94 0.78 17.87 8.81
N THR A 95 0.14 18.94 8.35
CA THR A 95 0.62 19.75 7.22
C THR A 95 1.96 20.44 7.49
N SER A 96 2.30 20.74 8.75
CA SER A 96 3.59 21.40 9.08
C SER A 96 4.80 20.48 8.92
N VAL A 97 4.58 19.17 8.93
CA VAL A 97 5.61 18.12 8.82
C VAL A 97 5.40 17.21 7.61
N LEU A 98 4.61 17.67 6.64
CA LEU A 98 4.18 16.86 5.50
C LEU A 98 5.37 16.40 4.64
N ALA A 99 6.37 17.25 4.44
CA ALA A 99 7.56 16.91 3.65
C ALA A 99 8.35 15.77 4.30
N GLU A 100 8.49 15.80 5.62
CA GLU A 100 9.19 14.77 6.37
C GLU A 100 8.43 13.45 6.40
N ILE A 101 7.11 13.48 6.59
CA ILE A 101 6.29 12.26 6.53
C ILE A 101 6.32 11.67 5.12
N ALA A 102 6.24 12.51 4.08
CA ALA A 102 6.37 12.06 2.69
C ALA A 102 7.74 11.43 2.41
N GLY A 103 8.81 12.03 2.94
CA GLY A 103 10.15 11.46 2.86
C GLY A 103 10.28 10.12 3.58
N ASP A 104 9.73 10.00 4.79
CA ASP A 104 9.72 8.75 5.55
C ASP A 104 8.95 7.65 4.82
N ALA A 105 7.81 7.96 4.21
CA ALA A 105 6.98 6.99 3.48
C ALA A 105 7.73 6.27 2.35
N VAL A 106 8.71 6.95 1.72
CA VAL A 106 9.45 6.42 0.57
C VAL A 106 10.86 5.94 0.96
N HIS A 107 11.50 6.58 1.92
CA HIS A 107 12.94 6.43 2.16
C HIS A 107 13.32 5.93 3.54
N ALA A 108 12.37 5.80 4.49
CA ALA A 108 12.72 5.26 5.79
C ALA A 108 13.26 3.83 5.68
N ALA A 109 14.36 3.55 6.38
CA ALA A 109 15.00 2.23 6.32
C ALA A 109 14.09 1.12 6.88
N SER A 110 13.33 1.44 7.93
CA SER A 110 12.38 0.50 8.54
C SER A 110 11.08 0.44 7.75
N LYS A 111 10.68 -0.77 7.35
CA LYS A 111 9.35 -1.06 6.79
C LYS A 111 8.24 -0.46 7.66
N MET A 112 8.28 -0.70 8.97
CA MET A 112 7.24 -0.22 9.90
C MET A 112 7.16 1.31 9.93
N GLN A 113 8.28 2.01 9.77
CA GLN A 113 8.30 3.47 9.68
C GLN A 113 7.67 3.96 8.37
N ARG A 114 7.96 3.30 7.23
CA ARG A 114 7.30 3.62 5.94
C ARG A 114 5.79 3.40 6.03
N VAL A 115 5.35 2.28 6.60
CA VAL A 115 3.93 1.98 6.86
C VAL A 115 3.28 3.05 7.73
N ALA A 116 3.90 3.40 8.85
CA ALA A 116 3.36 4.42 9.75
C ALA A 116 3.23 5.78 9.05
N ALA A 117 4.23 6.18 8.26
CA ALA A 117 4.21 7.41 7.49
C ALA A 117 3.08 7.41 6.45
N ILE A 118 2.89 6.31 5.70
CA ILE A 118 1.78 6.18 4.73
C ILE A 118 0.42 6.34 5.41
N LEU A 119 0.21 5.69 6.55
CA LEU A 119 -1.04 5.79 7.33
C LEU A 119 -1.30 7.21 7.83
N ASP A 120 -0.24 7.95 8.14
CA ASP A 120 -0.34 9.33 8.57
C ASP A 120 -0.57 10.30 7.39
N LEU A 121 0.05 10.07 6.23
CA LEU A 121 -0.26 10.80 4.98
C LEU A 121 -1.73 10.68 4.59
N ALA A 122 -2.32 9.49 4.74
CA ALA A 122 -3.74 9.25 4.44
C ALA A 122 -4.71 10.12 5.26
N LYS A 123 -4.28 10.62 6.43
CA LYS A 123 -5.08 11.53 7.28
C LYS A 123 -4.91 13.00 6.90
N ILE A 124 -3.85 13.36 6.17
CA ILE A 124 -3.54 14.74 5.78
C ILE A 124 -4.18 15.06 4.42
N GLY A 125 -3.97 14.19 3.43
CA GLY A 125 -4.43 14.39 2.05
C GLY A 125 -3.65 15.46 1.27
N GLY A 126 -4.06 15.66 0.01
CA GLY A 126 -3.48 16.67 -0.89
C GLY A 126 -2.44 16.14 -1.89
N PRO A 127 -1.96 16.97 -2.83
CA PRO A 127 -1.13 16.51 -3.95
C PRO A 127 0.22 15.91 -3.56
N VAL A 128 0.86 16.44 -2.50
CA VAL A 128 2.13 15.90 -1.98
C VAL A 128 1.94 14.49 -1.44
N VAL A 129 0.81 14.22 -0.78
CA VAL A 129 0.44 12.88 -0.32
C VAL A 129 0.33 11.93 -1.51
N ILE A 130 -0.44 12.31 -2.53
CA ILE A 130 -0.61 11.47 -3.73
C ILE A 130 0.74 11.10 -4.36
N ALA A 131 1.63 12.08 -4.54
CA ALA A 131 2.96 11.85 -5.13
C ALA A 131 3.85 10.93 -4.28
N ALA A 132 3.75 11.00 -2.95
CA ALA A 132 4.48 10.10 -2.05
C ALA A 132 3.92 8.67 -2.10
N LEU A 133 2.58 8.53 -2.13
CA LEU A 133 1.93 7.23 -2.25
C LEU A 133 2.21 6.56 -3.61
N GLU A 134 2.21 7.32 -4.72
CA GLU A 134 2.58 6.82 -6.05
C GLU A 134 4.01 6.27 -6.11
N GLN A 135 4.93 6.84 -5.33
CA GLN A 135 6.29 6.32 -5.18
C GLN A 135 6.34 5.07 -4.30
N ALA A 136 5.55 5.04 -3.21
CA ALA A 136 5.47 3.88 -2.32
C ALA A 136 4.85 2.63 -3.00
N LEU A 137 4.13 2.78 -4.12
CA LEU A 137 3.72 1.65 -4.96
C LEU A 137 4.90 0.86 -5.56
N LEU A 138 6.11 1.41 -5.55
CA LEU A 138 7.33 0.76 -6.03
C LEU A 138 8.22 0.27 -4.88
N ASP A 139 7.73 0.26 -3.64
CA ASP A 139 8.47 -0.23 -2.49
C ASP A 139 8.89 -1.69 -2.67
N LEU A 140 10.01 -2.08 -2.09
CA LEU A 140 10.46 -3.48 -2.15
C LEU A 140 9.58 -4.40 -1.30
N ASP A 141 8.94 -3.88 -0.25
CA ASP A 141 8.08 -4.64 0.64
C ASP A 141 6.62 -4.59 0.19
N SER A 142 6.00 -5.77 -0.01
CA SER A 142 4.63 -5.89 -0.50
C SER A 142 3.57 -5.29 0.43
N ASP A 143 3.78 -5.31 1.76
CA ASP A 143 2.83 -4.69 2.69
C ASP A 143 2.86 -3.16 2.57
N VAL A 144 4.04 -2.57 2.31
CA VAL A 144 4.16 -1.13 2.07
C VAL A 144 3.40 -0.75 0.79
N ARG A 145 3.58 -1.53 -0.28
CA ARG A 145 2.85 -1.33 -1.55
C ARG A 145 1.35 -1.46 -1.37
N TRP A 146 0.89 -2.45 -0.61
CA TRP A 146 -0.53 -2.67 -0.31
C TRP A 146 -1.14 -1.47 0.43
N ILE A 147 -0.48 -0.99 1.48
CA ILE A 147 -1.00 0.12 2.28
C ILE A 147 -0.98 1.43 1.47
N ALA A 148 0.05 1.63 0.62
CA ALA A 148 0.08 2.77 -0.30
C ALA A 148 -1.07 2.72 -1.32
N TRP A 149 -1.37 1.54 -1.85
CA TRP A 149 -2.49 1.30 -2.73
C TRP A 149 -3.83 1.64 -2.06
N ASP A 150 -4.10 1.09 -0.88
CA ASP A 150 -5.33 1.36 -0.13
C ASP A 150 -5.48 2.85 0.19
N ALA A 151 -4.38 3.52 0.56
CA ALA A 151 -4.36 4.96 0.79
C ALA A 151 -4.71 5.75 -0.47
N LEU A 152 -4.18 5.37 -1.65
CA LEU A 152 -4.53 6.01 -2.93
C LEU A 152 -6.00 5.79 -3.32
N VAL A 153 -6.48 4.55 -3.23
CA VAL A 153 -7.88 4.20 -3.53
C VAL A 153 -8.84 5.01 -2.66
N ASN A 154 -8.51 5.19 -1.37
CA ASN A 154 -9.29 6.03 -0.46
C ASN A 154 -9.18 7.52 -0.79
N ALA A 155 -7.97 8.03 -1.03
CA ALA A 155 -7.73 9.45 -1.34
C ALA A 155 -8.42 9.89 -2.65
N LEU A 156 -8.64 8.95 -3.56
CA LEU A 156 -9.29 9.17 -4.85
C LEU A 156 -10.80 8.80 -4.84
N ASP A 157 -11.37 8.41 -3.69
CA ASP A 157 -12.77 7.94 -3.54
C ASP A 157 -13.14 6.84 -4.56
N LEU A 158 -12.21 5.92 -4.80
CA LEU A 158 -12.38 4.81 -5.74
C LEU A 158 -13.03 3.59 -5.10
N LYS A 159 -12.94 3.44 -3.76
CA LYS A 159 -13.44 2.27 -3.03
C LYS A 159 -14.92 1.97 -3.32
N LYS A 160 -15.77 3.00 -3.31
CA LYS A 160 -17.22 2.84 -3.58
C LYS A 160 -17.54 2.47 -5.03
N ARG A 161 -16.57 2.63 -5.94
CA ARG A 161 -16.73 2.46 -7.39
C ARG A 161 -16.32 1.09 -7.88
N ILE A 162 -15.49 0.40 -7.08
CA ILE A 162 -14.97 -0.94 -7.35
C ILE A 162 -15.69 -2.03 -6.54
N GLN A 163 -16.45 -1.66 -5.51
CA GLN A 163 -17.24 -2.59 -4.71
C GLN A 163 -18.53 -2.99 -5.42
N ASN A 164 -18.85 -4.28 -5.39
CA ASN A 164 -20.15 -4.81 -5.78
C ASN A 164 -21.24 -4.26 -4.82
N PRO A 165 -22.51 -4.11 -5.25
CA PRO A 165 -23.67 -3.84 -4.38
C PRO A 165 -23.73 -4.59 -3.05
N ASP A 166 -23.19 -5.80 -2.94
CA ASP A 166 -23.12 -6.59 -1.70
C ASP A 166 -21.87 -6.31 -0.84
N SER A 167 -21.08 -5.30 -1.23
CA SER A 167 -19.81 -4.89 -0.61
C SER A 167 -18.66 -5.91 -0.73
N SER A 168 -18.80 -6.95 -1.56
CA SER A 168 -17.67 -7.80 -1.94
C SER A 168 -16.73 -7.05 -2.90
N GLU A 169 -15.42 -7.28 -2.76
CA GLU A 169 -14.41 -6.82 -3.72
C GLU A 169 -14.49 -7.69 -4.96
N GLU A 170 -14.70 -7.09 -6.13
CA GLU A 170 -14.74 -7.84 -7.39
C GLU A 170 -13.33 -7.92 -7.98
N LEU A 171 -12.75 -9.13 -7.94
CA LEU A 171 -11.39 -9.44 -8.44
C LEU A 171 -11.20 -9.11 -9.93
N THR A 172 -12.28 -8.88 -10.67
CA THR A 172 -12.26 -8.68 -12.14
C THR A 172 -12.22 -7.21 -12.55
N THR A 173 -12.13 -6.27 -11.61
CA THR A 173 -11.93 -4.86 -11.96
C THR A 173 -10.46 -4.59 -12.31
N ASP A 174 -10.21 -3.65 -13.24
CA ASP A 174 -8.84 -3.25 -13.61
C ASP A 174 -8.04 -2.77 -12.40
N ILE A 175 -8.70 -2.13 -11.44
CA ILE A 175 -8.11 -1.70 -10.17
C ILE A 175 -7.65 -2.91 -9.36
N GLU A 176 -8.47 -3.96 -9.24
CA GLU A 176 -8.05 -5.16 -8.51
C GLU A 176 -6.92 -5.93 -9.19
N VAL A 177 -6.88 -5.97 -10.52
CA VAL A 177 -5.72 -6.54 -11.23
C VAL A 177 -4.46 -5.74 -10.95
N MET A 178 -4.53 -4.40 -10.84
CA MET A 178 -3.38 -3.59 -10.43
C MET A 178 -2.93 -3.93 -9.00
N ARG A 179 -3.87 -4.12 -8.05
CA ARG A 179 -3.54 -4.56 -6.69
C ARG A 179 -2.81 -5.90 -6.69
N ILE A 180 -3.28 -6.86 -7.50
CA ILE A 180 -2.66 -8.17 -7.67
C ILE A 180 -1.22 -8.04 -8.22
N LEU A 181 -1.02 -7.21 -9.25
CA LEU A 181 0.32 -6.95 -9.80
C LEU A 181 1.27 -6.31 -8.77
N LEU A 182 0.76 -5.41 -7.94
CA LEU A 182 1.53 -4.80 -6.85
C LEU A 182 1.89 -5.81 -5.76
N ALA A 183 1.11 -6.86 -5.54
CA ALA A 183 1.45 -7.91 -4.58
C ALA A 183 2.59 -8.83 -5.06
N SER A 184 2.96 -8.77 -6.34
CA SER A 184 3.98 -9.64 -6.95
C SER A 184 5.38 -9.42 -6.39
N GLU A 185 6.17 -10.48 -6.35
CA GLU A 185 7.61 -10.48 -6.10
C GLU A 185 8.44 -10.29 -7.39
N ILE A 186 7.78 -10.11 -8.55
CA ILE A 186 8.41 -9.82 -9.84
C ILE A 186 8.39 -8.29 -10.06
N PRO A 187 9.54 -7.59 -9.92
CA PRO A 187 9.61 -6.13 -10.07
C PRO A 187 9.01 -5.58 -11.37
N ALA A 188 9.14 -6.30 -12.48
CA ALA A 188 8.50 -5.91 -13.73
C ALA A 188 6.97 -5.84 -13.64
N LEU A 189 6.33 -6.79 -12.95
CA LEU A 189 4.87 -6.78 -12.73
C LEU A 189 4.46 -5.65 -11.79
N VAL A 190 5.21 -5.44 -10.71
CA VAL A 190 5.02 -4.30 -9.79
C VAL A 190 5.06 -2.98 -10.55
N LYS A 191 6.05 -2.77 -11.42
CA LYS A 191 6.15 -1.56 -12.25
C LYS A 191 4.96 -1.37 -13.19
N ILE A 192 4.42 -2.45 -13.76
CA ILE A 192 3.22 -2.39 -14.60
C ILE A 192 2.01 -1.96 -13.77
N GLY A 193 1.78 -2.58 -12.62
CA GLY A 193 0.70 -2.21 -11.70
C GLY A 193 0.79 -0.76 -11.24
N ALA A 194 1.97 -0.34 -10.77
CA ALA A 194 2.24 1.04 -10.33
C ALA A 194 2.04 2.05 -11.47
N SER A 195 2.57 1.78 -12.67
CA SER A 195 2.44 2.69 -13.82
C SER A 195 0.99 2.87 -14.26
N ARG A 196 0.19 1.80 -14.20
CA ARG A 196 -1.25 1.86 -14.49
C ARG A 196 -1.97 2.71 -13.45
N MET A 197 -1.67 2.54 -12.16
CA MET A 197 -2.27 3.35 -11.10
C MET A 197 -1.90 4.83 -11.25
N GLN A 198 -0.63 5.14 -11.53
CA GLN A 198 -0.18 6.50 -11.80
C GLN A 198 -0.91 7.11 -13.02
N SER A 199 -1.22 6.30 -14.03
CA SER A 199 -2.05 6.74 -15.17
C SER A 199 -3.47 7.09 -14.72
N VAL A 200 -4.09 6.27 -13.86
CA VAL A 200 -5.41 6.56 -13.25
C VAL A 200 -5.37 7.88 -12.49
N VAL A 201 -4.38 8.07 -11.60
CA VAL A 201 -4.19 9.31 -10.83
C VAL A 201 -4.12 10.53 -11.76
N ARG A 202 -3.23 10.48 -12.77
CA ARG A 202 -3.06 11.59 -13.72
C ARG A 202 -4.34 11.89 -14.50
N ARG A 203 -5.07 10.87 -14.95
CA ARG A 203 -6.30 11.06 -15.73
C ARG A 203 -7.44 11.62 -14.86
N LEU A 204 -7.59 11.14 -13.62
CA LEU A 204 -8.55 11.72 -12.66
C LEU A 204 -8.21 13.19 -12.35
N ALA A 205 -6.94 13.50 -12.13
CA ALA A 205 -6.47 14.87 -11.90
C ALA A 205 -6.73 15.78 -13.12
N ALA A 206 -6.73 15.22 -14.33
CA ALA A 206 -7.10 15.92 -15.57
C ALA A 206 -8.62 16.02 -15.79
N GLY A 207 -9.45 15.57 -14.85
CA GLY A 207 -10.91 15.65 -14.91
C GLY A 207 -11.60 14.47 -15.58
N ALA A 208 -10.87 13.39 -15.90
CA ALA A 208 -11.52 12.17 -16.38
C ALA A 208 -12.40 11.57 -15.27
N THR A 209 -13.55 11.03 -15.65
CA THR A 209 -14.42 10.33 -14.71
C THR A 209 -14.04 8.86 -14.60
N PRO A 210 -14.29 8.19 -13.46
CA PRO A 210 -14.11 6.75 -13.31
C PRO A 210 -14.72 5.91 -14.45
N GLU A 211 -15.88 6.31 -14.97
CA GLU A 211 -16.54 5.70 -16.13
C GLU A 211 -15.63 5.72 -17.38
N GLN A 212 -15.01 6.87 -17.66
CA GLN A 212 -14.08 7.06 -18.78
C GLN A 212 -12.76 6.31 -18.60
N LEU A 213 -12.44 5.91 -17.36
CA LEU A 213 -11.28 5.11 -17.04
C LEU A 213 -11.57 3.60 -17.06
N GLY A 214 -12.85 3.20 -17.17
CA GLY A 214 -13.23 1.78 -17.10
C GLY A 214 -13.13 1.17 -15.70
N ILE A 215 -12.98 1.98 -14.66
CA ILE A 215 -12.75 1.53 -13.27
C ILE A 215 -14.04 1.31 -12.48
N LEU A 216 -15.19 1.25 -13.16
CA LEU A 216 -16.46 0.90 -12.53
C LEU A 216 -16.61 -0.62 -12.47
N TRP A 217 -17.21 -1.08 -11.38
CA TRP A 217 -17.80 -2.41 -11.29
C TRP A 217 -18.68 -2.74 -12.52
N ARG A 218 -18.52 -3.93 -13.10
CA ARG A 218 -19.30 -4.41 -14.26
C ARG A 218 -19.71 -5.87 -14.02
N SER A 219 -21.02 -6.13 -13.96
CA SER A 219 -21.56 -7.40 -13.47
C SER A 219 -21.16 -8.67 -14.25
N LYS A 220 -20.92 -9.73 -13.47
CA LYS A 220 -21.25 -11.18 -13.63
C LYS A 220 -20.66 -12.04 -14.75
N ASN A 221 -20.32 -11.53 -15.93
CA ASN A 221 -19.76 -12.42 -16.97
C ASN A 221 -18.32 -12.86 -16.66
N ALA A 222 -17.54 -12.01 -15.98
CA ALA A 222 -16.16 -12.35 -15.62
C ALA A 222 -16.09 -13.38 -14.47
N GLU A 223 -17.05 -13.35 -13.54
CA GLU A 223 -17.10 -14.25 -12.38
C GLU A 223 -17.39 -15.70 -12.78
N GLU A 224 -18.39 -15.93 -13.64
CA GLU A 224 -18.72 -17.28 -14.13
C GLU A 224 -17.56 -17.88 -14.94
N VAL A 225 -16.92 -17.07 -15.79
CA VAL A 225 -15.76 -17.50 -16.56
C VAL A 225 -14.56 -17.78 -15.66
N PHE A 226 -14.36 -16.96 -14.62
CA PHE A 226 -13.29 -17.16 -13.65
C PHE A 226 -13.49 -18.43 -12.82
N GLU A 227 -14.70 -18.70 -12.34
CA GLU A 227 -15.01 -19.94 -11.61
C GLU A 227 -14.81 -21.18 -12.48
N ASN A 228 -15.17 -21.09 -13.77
CA ASN A 228 -14.92 -22.17 -14.73
C ASN A 228 -13.43 -22.41 -15.02
N LEU A 229 -12.60 -21.36 -14.93
CA LEU A 229 -11.15 -21.41 -15.16
C LEU A 229 -10.33 -21.56 -13.87
N ARG A 230 -10.97 -21.52 -12.70
CA ARG A 230 -10.32 -21.50 -11.39
C ARG A 230 -9.33 -22.65 -11.22
N GLY A 231 -9.73 -23.87 -11.59
CA GLY A 231 -8.83 -25.03 -11.54
C GLY A 231 -7.56 -24.81 -12.36
N SER A 232 -7.69 -24.34 -13.61
CA SER A 232 -6.56 -24.05 -14.50
C SER A 232 -5.67 -22.91 -14.01
N LEU A 233 -6.23 -21.91 -13.31
CA LEU A 233 -5.48 -20.75 -12.84
C LEU A 233 -4.78 -21.00 -11.50
N PHE A 234 -5.40 -21.75 -10.57
CA PHE A 234 -4.91 -21.88 -9.21
C PHE A 234 -4.33 -23.25 -8.85
N GLU A 235 -4.71 -24.32 -9.55
CA GLU A 235 -4.18 -25.65 -9.23
C GLU A 235 -2.82 -25.86 -9.89
N ALA A 236 -1.82 -26.27 -9.09
CA ALA A 236 -0.44 -26.42 -9.54
C ALA A 236 -0.32 -27.35 -10.76
N HIS A 237 -1.16 -28.38 -10.87
CA HIS A 237 -1.04 -29.41 -11.92
C HIS A 237 -2.13 -29.38 -12.98
N ALA A 238 -3.14 -28.52 -12.85
CA ALA A 238 -4.19 -28.43 -13.86
C ALA A 238 -3.60 -27.93 -15.20
N ALA A 239 -4.15 -28.44 -16.30
CA ALA A 239 -3.82 -27.96 -17.62
C ALA A 239 -4.50 -26.59 -17.87
N TYR A 240 -3.80 -25.70 -18.57
CA TYR A 240 -4.40 -24.45 -19.02
C TYR A 240 -5.38 -24.71 -20.15
N ARG A 241 -6.62 -24.27 -19.99
CA ARG A 241 -7.65 -24.35 -21.03
C ARG A 241 -7.47 -23.23 -22.06
N ILE A 242 -6.43 -23.35 -22.89
CA ILE A 242 -6.03 -22.31 -23.87
C ILE A 242 -7.19 -21.89 -24.78
N GLY A 243 -8.01 -22.84 -25.24
CA GLY A 243 -9.18 -22.53 -26.07
C GLY A 243 -10.15 -21.58 -25.37
N GLU A 244 -10.54 -21.88 -24.14
CA GLU A 244 -11.42 -21.02 -23.33
C GLU A 244 -10.75 -19.67 -23.02
N LEU A 245 -9.47 -19.69 -22.62
CA LEU A 245 -8.70 -18.49 -22.33
C LEU A 245 -8.60 -17.55 -23.54
N SER A 246 -8.43 -18.09 -24.76
CA SER A 246 -8.34 -17.34 -26.01
C SER A 246 -9.62 -16.61 -26.42
N THR A 247 -10.76 -17.00 -25.86
CA THR A 247 -12.05 -16.33 -26.11
C THR A 247 -12.31 -15.15 -25.17
N LEU A 248 -11.48 -14.96 -24.14
CA LEU A 248 -11.63 -13.86 -23.21
C LEU A 248 -11.17 -12.55 -23.84
N GLU A 249 -11.87 -11.46 -23.49
CA GLU A 249 -11.53 -10.10 -23.89
C GLU A 249 -11.47 -9.16 -22.68
N GLY A 250 -10.82 -8.00 -22.85
CA GLY A 250 -10.83 -6.91 -21.89
C GLY A 250 -10.30 -7.29 -20.49
N PRO A 251 -10.95 -6.83 -19.40
CA PRO A 251 -10.49 -7.07 -18.02
C PRO A 251 -10.41 -8.55 -17.63
N ALA A 252 -11.34 -9.38 -18.09
CA ALA A 252 -11.34 -10.81 -17.80
C ALA A 252 -10.12 -11.51 -18.40
N ARG A 253 -9.78 -11.14 -19.64
CA ARG A 253 -8.57 -11.64 -20.30
C ARG A 253 -7.31 -11.21 -19.57
N PHE A 254 -7.22 -9.93 -19.23
CA PHE A 254 -6.07 -9.36 -18.55
C PHE A 254 -5.87 -9.98 -17.16
N LEU A 255 -6.94 -10.21 -16.39
CA LEU A 255 -6.88 -10.95 -15.13
C LEU A 255 -6.36 -12.37 -15.34
N ALA A 256 -6.91 -13.11 -16.31
CA ALA A 256 -6.48 -14.48 -16.57
C ALA A 256 -4.98 -14.56 -16.93
N GLU A 257 -4.50 -13.68 -17.81
CA GLU A 257 -3.07 -13.57 -18.14
C GLU A 257 -2.23 -13.17 -16.92
N THR A 258 -2.74 -12.28 -16.06
CA THR A 258 -2.07 -11.87 -14.82
C THR A 258 -1.89 -13.06 -13.88
N MET A 259 -2.95 -13.85 -13.68
CA MET A 259 -2.88 -15.06 -12.85
C MET A 259 -1.91 -16.09 -13.42
N ILE A 260 -1.85 -16.22 -14.76
CA ILE A 260 -0.92 -17.12 -15.43
C ILE A 260 0.53 -16.67 -15.23
N VAL A 261 0.86 -15.38 -15.48
CA VAL A 261 2.23 -14.89 -15.35
C VAL A 261 2.74 -14.95 -13.90
N LEU A 262 1.87 -14.74 -12.91
CA LEU A 262 2.23 -14.84 -11.49
C LEU A 262 2.65 -16.26 -11.08
N ARG A 263 2.26 -17.29 -11.81
CA ARG A 263 2.72 -18.67 -11.54
C ARG A 263 4.22 -18.86 -11.79
N LEU A 264 4.88 -17.91 -12.47
CA LEU A 264 6.33 -17.90 -12.59
C LEU A 264 7.04 -17.68 -11.25
N GLU A 265 6.40 -17.04 -10.27
CA GLU A 265 6.93 -16.93 -8.90
C GLU A 265 7.12 -18.31 -8.24
N HIS A 266 6.35 -19.29 -8.69
CA HIS A 266 6.40 -20.67 -8.23
C HIS A 266 7.16 -21.59 -9.19
N GLY A 267 7.83 -21.03 -10.22
CA GLY A 267 8.63 -21.78 -11.18
C GLY A 267 7.83 -22.64 -12.16
N ASP A 268 6.58 -22.29 -12.48
CA ASP A 268 5.75 -23.07 -13.41
C ASP A 268 6.25 -22.98 -14.85
N GLU A 269 6.98 -24.02 -15.30
CA GLU A 269 7.64 -24.02 -16.60
C GLU A 269 6.72 -24.06 -17.82
N ARG A 270 5.42 -24.25 -17.62
CA ARG A 270 4.43 -24.27 -18.71
C ARG A 270 3.98 -22.86 -19.11
N VAL A 271 4.14 -21.90 -18.19
CA VAL A 271 3.67 -20.51 -18.37
C VAL A 271 4.22 -19.84 -19.64
N PRO A 272 5.53 -19.95 -20.00
CA PRO A 272 6.04 -19.27 -21.19
C PRO A 272 5.32 -19.68 -22.48
N GLU A 273 5.07 -20.98 -22.68
CA GLU A 273 4.35 -21.50 -23.85
C GLU A 273 2.89 -21.02 -23.88
N VAL A 274 2.24 -21.02 -22.72
CA VAL A 274 0.87 -20.55 -22.56
C VAL A 274 0.77 -19.09 -22.95
N LEU A 275 1.63 -18.22 -22.42
CA LEU A 275 1.62 -16.79 -22.72
C LEU A 275 1.86 -16.50 -24.21
N VAL A 276 2.72 -17.28 -24.88
CA VAL A 276 2.92 -17.19 -26.35
C VAL A 276 1.65 -17.57 -27.11
N LYS A 277 1.02 -18.71 -26.78
CA LYS A 277 -0.23 -19.15 -27.41
C LYS A 277 -1.37 -18.16 -27.21
N LEU A 278 -1.34 -17.48 -26.07
CA LEU A 278 -2.27 -16.42 -25.71
C LEU A 278 -1.96 -15.10 -26.43
N GLY A 279 -0.73 -14.85 -26.88
CA GLY A 279 -0.36 -13.55 -27.43
C GLY A 279 -0.25 -12.45 -26.37
N ALA A 280 0.06 -12.80 -25.12
CA ALA A 280 0.07 -11.89 -23.99
C ALA A 280 1.29 -10.95 -23.98
N ALA A 281 1.45 -10.09 -24.99
CA ALA A 281 2.65 -9.29 -25.21
C ALA A 281 3.01 -8.34 -24.05
N TRP A 282 2.03 -7.93 -23.24
CA TRP A 282 2.28 -7.07 -22.08
C TRP A 282 3.15 -7.74 -21.00
N THR A 283 3.27 -9.08 -21.00
CA THR A 283 4.08 -9.81 -20.02
C THR A 283 5.57 -9.82 -20.36
N VAL A 284 5.97 -9.36 -21.56
CA VAL A 284 7.37 -9.40 -22.03
C VAL A 284 8.37 -8.84 -21.00
N PRO A 285 8.16 -7.68 -20.35
CA PRO A 285 9.10 -7.18 -19.35
C PRO A 285 9.35 -8.16 -18.19
N ALA A 286 8.33 -8.87 -17.73
CA ALA A 286 8.47 -9.89 -16.67
C ALA A 286 9.23 -11.12 -17.16
N LEU A 287 8.96 -11.57 -18.39
CA LEU A 287 9.67 -12.69 -19.00
C LEU A 287 11.17 -12.38 -19.16
N GLU A 288 11.51 -11.19 -19.66
CA GLU A 288 12.90 -10.76 -19.84
C GLU A 288 13.66 -10.60 -18.52
N GLU A 289 12.99 -10.12 -17.47
CA GLU A 289 13.56 -9.97 -16.14
C GLU A 289 13.84 -11.34 -15.52
N LEU A 290 12.85 -12.24 -15.54
CA LEU A 290 12.99 -13.59 -14.99
C LEU A 290 13.94 -14.47 -15.77
N ALA A 291 14.05 -14.29 -17.10
CA ALA A 291 15.05 -15.00 -17.92
C ALA A 291 16.50 -14.73 -17.49
N LYS A 292 16.74 -13.60 -16.80
CA LYS A 292 18.05 -13.21 -16.27
C LYS A 292 18.20 -13.52 -14.78
N SER A 293 17.13 -13.99 -14.13
CA SER A 293 17.12 -14.21 -12.68
C SER A 293 17.84 -15.50 -12.30
N PRO A 294 18.82 -15.46 -11.39
CA PRO A 294 19.50 -16.66 -10.90
C PRO A 294 18.59 -17.58 -10.06
N ALA A 295 17.40 -17.11 -9.66
CA ALA A 295 16.41 -17.92 -8.95
C ALA A 295 15.69 -18.93 -9.86
N MET A 296 15.75 -18.74 -11.19
CA MET A 296 15.11 -19.62 -12.17
C MET A 296 16.06 -20.73 -12.63
N SER A 297 15.52 -21.91 -12.95
CA SER A 297 16.30 -22.99 -13.58
C SER A 297 16.81 -22.56 -14.96
N SER A 298 17.97 -23.07 -15.41
CA SER A 298 18.51 -22.71 -16.73
C SER A 298 17.57 -23.11 -17.88
N GLU A 299 16.81 -24.20 -17.71
CA GLU A 299 15.77 -24.60 -18.67
C GLU A 299 14.64 -23.56 -18.72
N LEU A 300 14.13 -23.13 -17.56
CA LEU A 300 13.08 -22.12 -17.49
C LEU A 300 13.56 -20.76 -18.01
N GLN A 301 14.79 -20.35 -17.72
CA GLN A 301 15.39 -19.13 -18.27
C GLN A 301 15.39 -19.13 -19.81
N ALA A 302 15.74 -20.25 -20.43
CA ALA A 302 15.71 -20.39 -21.89
C ALA A 302 14.28 -20.29 -22.44
N LYS A 303 13.31 -20.99 -21.82
CA LYS A 303 11.88 -20.92 -22.20
C LYS A 303 11.34 -19.49 -22.08
N LEU A 304 11.69 -18.77 -21.02
CA LEU A 304 11.30 -17.37 -20.80
C LEU A 304 11.87 -16.44 -21.86
N ALA A 305 13.16 -16.59 -22.20
CA ALA A 305 13.81 -15.78 -23.24
C ALA A 305 13.20 -16.04 -24.63
N ASP A 306 12.88 -17.29 -24.94
CA ASP A 306 12.23 -17.67 -26.20
C ASP A 306 10.82 -17.08 -26.30
N ALA A 307 10.04 -17.18 -25.22
CA ALA A 307 8.70 -16.61 -25.14
C ALA A 307 8.71 -15.08 -25.27
N ALA A 308 9.64 -14.39 -24.59
CA ALA A 308 9.79 -12.95 -24.70
C ALA A 308 10.05 -12.52 -26.16
N ARG A 309 10.94 -13.22 -26.87
CA ARG A 309 11.22 -12.96 -28.29
C ARG A 309 10.00 -13.16 -29.17
N ALA A 310 9.29 -14.28 -29.03
CA ALA A 310 8.11 -14.58 -29.84
C ALA A 310 6.98 -13.55 -29.65
N LEU A 311 6.74 -13.12 -28.41
CA LEU A 311 5.73 -12.10 -28.10
C LEU A 311 6.13 -10.72 -28.61
N SER A 312 7.43 -10.38 -28.57
CA SER A 312 7.94 -9.11 -29.07
C SER A 312 7.79 -8.97 -30.59
N THR A 313 7.96 -10.06 -31.34
CA THR A 313 7.75 -10.06 -32.81
C THR A 313 6.29 -9.95 -33.22
N THR A 314 5.37 -10.38 -32.35
CA THR A 314 3.93 -10.33 -32.64
C THR A 314 3.39 -8.90 -32.49
N SER A 315 3.85 -8.17 -31.47
CA SER A 315 3.45 -6.78 -31.20
C SER A 315 3.87 -5.75 -32.27
N LEU A 316 4.82 -6.08 -33.15
CA LEU A 316 5.27 -5.19 -34.23
C LEU A 316 4.40 -5.30 -35.50
N ASN A 317 3.53 -6.31 -35.57
CA ASN A 317 2.69 -6.59 -36.74
C ASN A 317 1.23 -6.19 -36.55
N GLU A 318 0.87 -5.62 -35.39
CA GLU A 318 -0.44 -5.05 -35.04
C GLU A 318 -0.36 -3.51 -34.95
#